data_AF-A0A953X8U5-F1
#
_entry.id   AF-A0A953X8U5-F1
#
_cell.length_a   1.000
_cell.length_b   1.000
_cell.length_c   1.000
_cell.angle_alpha   90.00
_cell.angle_beta   90.00
_cell.angle_gamma   90.00
#
_symmetry.space_group_name_H-M   'P 1'
#
loop_
_entity.id
_entity.type
_entity.pdbx_description
1 polymer ?
#
loop_
_entity_poly.entity_id
_entity_poly.type
_entity_poly.pdbx_seq_one_letter_code
_entity_poly.pdbx_strand_id
1 'polypeptide(L)'
;MAQPGEVILEYTPMGRVMRVCAIDAASGTEVVIQGPVDAGEDQLKAIALAKLSYVMNKQNRGPGGDSPGGPGRPPRRGLTV
;
A
#
# COMPACT_ATOMS: atom_id res chain seq x y z
N MET A 1 -19.06 -15.07 -5.78
CA MET A 1 -18.29 -14.30 -6.79
C MET A 1 -17.93 -12.99 -6.12
N ALA A 2 -16.65 -12.63 -6.01
CA ALA A 2 -16.23 -11.38 -5.34
C ALA A 2 -16.61 -10.15 -6.19
N GLN A 3 -17.03 -9.06 -5.55
CA GLN A 3 -17.48 -7.86 -6.28
C GLN A 3 -16.29 -6.93 -6.62
N PRO A 4 -16.26 -6.31 -7.82
CA PRO A 4 -15.27 -5.29 -8.13
C PRO A 4 -15.32 -4.14 -7.11
N GLY A 5 -14.17 -3.81 -6.51
CA GLY A 5 -14.06 -2.77 -5.48
C GLY A 5 -14.37 -3.23 -4.06
N GLU A 6 -14.68 -4.51 -3.85
CA GLU A 6 -14.74 -5.11 -2.53
C GLU A 6 -13.33 -5.24 -1.96
N VAL A 7 -13.07 -4.57 -0.83
CA VAL A 7 -11.79 -4.62 -0.14
C VAL A 7 -11.96 -5.23 1.24
N ILE A 8 -11.18 -6.26 1.51
CA ILE A 8 -11.09 -6.92 2.82
C ILE A 8 -9.98 -6.23 3.61
N LEU A 9 -10.27 -5.87 4.87
CA LEU A 9 -9.31 -5.26 5.79
C LEU A 9 -9.05 -6.20 6.98
N GLU A 10 -7.78 -6.50 7.24
CA GLU A 10 -7.33 -7.25 8.41
C GLU A 10 -6.52 -6.34 9.33
N TYR A 11 -6.89 -6.28 10.60
CA TYR A 11 -6.17 -5.54 11.64
C TYR A 11 -5.52 -6.53 12.60
N THR A 12 -4.19 -6.47 12.72
CA THR A 12 -3.42 -7.31 13.65
C THR A 12 -2.61 -6.42 14.59
N PRO A 13 -2.96 -6.36 15.89
CA PRO A 13 -2.13 -5.65 16.86
C PRO A 13 -0.82 -6.41 17.12
N MET A 14 0.29 -5.69 17.08
CA MET A 14 1.65 -6.20 17.30
C MET A 14 2.35 -5.32 18.35
N GLY A 15 1.83 -5.33 19.58
CA GLY A 15 2.28 -4.44 20.65
C GLY A 15 1.80 -3.00 20.43
N ARG A 16 2.74 -2.04 20.32
CA ARG A 16 2.42 -0.61 20.07
C ARG A 16 2.18 -0.27 18.60
N VAL A 17 2.24 -1.28 17.73
CA VAL A 17 2.04 -1.13 16.28
C VAL A 17 0.79 -1.91 15.86
N MET A 18 -0.02 -1.31 15.00
CA MET A 18 -1.12 -1.97 14.28
C MET A 18 -0.65 -2.32 12.87
N ARG A 19 -0.66 -3.61 12.52
CA ARG A 19 -0.51 -4.07 11.15
C ARG A 19 -1.88 -4.08 10.50
N VAL A 20 -2.02 -3.44 9.33
CA VAL A 20 -3.26 -3.42 8.56
C VAL A 20 -2.99 -4.00 7.18
N CYS A 21 -3.71 -5.06 6.82
CA CYS A 21 -3.71 -5.64 5.47
C CYS A 21 -4.95 -5.17 4.73
N ALA A 22 -4.80 -4.70 3.49
CA ALA A 22 -5.92 -4.42 2.58
C ALA A 22 -5.80 -5.31 1.35
N ILE A 23 -6.88 -6.01 1.02
CA ILE A 23 -6.93 -7.02 -0.05
C ILE A 23 -8.08 -6.67 -0.98
N ASP A 24 -7.78 -6.44 -2.27
CA ASP A 24 -8.83 -6.33 -3.30
C ASP A 24 -9.33 -7.73 -3.65
N ALA A 25 -10.61 -8.01 -3.38
CA ALA A 25 -11.19 -9.35 -3.49
C ALA A 25 -11.29 -9.86 -4.94
N ALA A 26 -11.29 -8.96 -5.92
CA ALA A 26 -11.40 -9.30 -7.34
C ALA A 26 -10.04 -9.68 -7.96
N SER A 27 -8.99 -8.90 -7.70
CA SER A 27 -7.64 -9.12 -8.25
C SER A 27 -6.75 -9.99 -7.36
N GLY A 28 -7.08 -10.12 -6.07
CA GLY A 28 -6.20 -10.73 -5.08
C GLY A 28 -4.98 -9.88 -4.74
N THR A 29 -4.97 -8.58 -5.12
CA THR A 29 -3.86 -7.68 -4.78
C THR A 29 -3.90 -7.34 -3.30
N GLU A 30 -2.78 -7.55 -2.61
CA GLU A 30 -2.66 -7.30 -1.18
C GLU A 30 -1.61 -6.23 -0.89
N VAL A 31 -1.90 -5.37 0.10
CA VAL A 31 -0.92 -4.44 0.65
C VAL A 31 -0.97 -4.47 2.17
N VAL A 32 0.20 -4.33 2.79
CA VAL A 32 0.32 -4.25 4.25
C VAL A 32 0.91 -2.90 4.62
N ILE A 33 0.35 -2.25 5.65
CA ILE A 33 0.91 -1.10 6.33
C ILE A 33 1.12 -1.39 7.81
N GLN A 34 1.94 -0.57 8.45
CA GLN A 34 2.14 -0.58 9.89
C GLN A 34 2.06 0.86 10.38
N GLY A 35 1.35 1.08 11.48
CA GLY A 35 1.26 2.38 12.12
C GLY A 35 1.06 2.26 13.63
N PRO A 36 1.10 3.37 14.37
CA PRO A 36 0.79 3.36 15.79
C PRO A 36 -0.61 2.83 16.06
N VAL A 37 -0.79 2.07 17.15
CA VAL A 37 -2.13 1.58 17.56
C VAL A 37 -3.11 2.70 17.92
N ASP A 38 -2.60 3.87 18.28
CA ASP A 38 -3.35 5.07 18.67
C ASP A 38 -3.62 6.05 17.52
N ALA A 39 -3.17 5.74 16.30
CA ALA A 39 -3.44 6.57 15.11
C ALA A 39 -4.93 6.57 14.69
N GLY A 40 -5.74 5.66 15.22
CA GLY A 40 -7.16 5.52 14.87
C GLY A 40 -7.40 4.65 13.63
N GLU A 41 -8.48 3.86 13.68
CA GLU A 41 -8.81 2.87 12.65
C GLU A 41 -9.05 3.51 11.27
N ASP A 42 -9.79 4.62 11.22
CA ASP A 42 -10.10 5.34 9.97
C ASP A 42 -8.84 5.86 9.27
N GLN A 43 -7.85 6.34 10.04
CA GLN A 43 -6.59 6.82 9.46
C GLN A 43 -5.79 5.67 8.85
N LEU A 44 -5.63 4.57 9.59
CA LEU A 44 -4.92 3.39 9.10
C LEU A 44 -5.63 2.78 7.89
N LYS A 45 -6.97 2.72 7.92
CA LYS A 45 -7.80 2.31 6.79
C LYS A 45 -7.55 3.16 5.56
N ALA A 46 -7.63 4.49 5.68
CA ALA A 46 -7.42 5.40 4.56
C ALA A 46 -6.03 5.24 3.92
N ILE A 47 -4.99 5.08 4.74
CA ILE A 47 -3.62 4.85 4.27
C ILE A 47 -3.51 3.49 3.54
N ALA A 48 -4.11 2.44 4.09
CA ALA A 48 -4.08 1.10 3.49
C ALA A 48 -4.78 1.10 2.12
N LEU A 49 -5.97 1.72 2.03
CA LEU A 49 -6.72 1.87 0.78
C LEU A 49 -5.95 2.70 -0.26
N ALA A 50 -5.34 3.82 0.16
CA ALA A 50 -4.53 4.64 -0.74
C ALA A 50 -3.33 3.86 -1.31
N LYS A 51 -2.67 3.05 -0.48
CA LYS A 51 -1.57 2.19 -0.92
C LYS A 51 -2.04 1.10 -1.87
N LEU A 52 -3.20 0.48 -1.61
CA LEU A 52 -3.78 -0.55 -2.48
C LEU A 52 -4.05 0.02 -3.88
N SER A 53 -4.74 1.16 -3.94
CA SER A 53 -5.01 1.88 -5.19
C SER A 53 -3.73 2.26 -5.95
N TYR A 54 -2.68 2.70 -5.24
CA TYR A 54 -1.39 3.00 -5.85
C TYR A 54 -0.75 1.75 -6.48
N VAL A 55 -0.74 0.62 -5.77
CA VAL A 55 -0.13 -0.63 -6.24
C VAL A 55 -0.90 -1.18 -7.45
N MET A 56 -2.23 -1.22 -7.38
CA MET A 56 -3.08 -1.68 -8.50
C MET A 56 -2.86 -0.79 -9.75
N ASN A 57 -2.82 0.54 -9.57
CA ASN A 57 -2.54 1.47 -10.67
C ASN A 57 -1.14 1.28 -11.25
N LYS A 58 -0.14 0.97 -10.41
CA LYS A 58 1.24 0.72 -10.85
C LYS A 58 1.34 -0.57 -11.66
N GLN A 59 0.68 -1.64 -11.22
CA GLN A 59 0.66 -2.93 -11.93
C GLN A 59 0.00 -2.80 -13.30
N ASN A 60 -1.08 -2.03 -13.40
CA ASN A 60 -1.78 -1.79 -14.66
C ASN A 60 -0.94 -1.01 -15.70
N ARG A 61 0.08 -0.26 -15.27
CA ARG A 61 0.97 0.49 -16.18
C ARG A 61 2.11 -0.35 -16.77
N GLY A 62 2.24 -1.62 -16.39
CA GLY A 62 3.29 -2.54 -16.86
C GLY A 62 4.72 -2.17 -16.40
N PRO A 63 5.71 -3.07 -16.57
CA PRO A 63 7.09 -2.89 -16.11
C PRO A 63 7.91 -1.79 -16.85
N GLY A 64 7.26 -0.87 -17.59
CA GLY A 64 7.87 0.28 -18.28
C GLY A 64 7.28 1.65 -17.88
N GLY A 65 6.38 1.71 -16.88
CA GLY A 65 5.68 2.92 -16.46
C GLY A 65 6.50 3.94 -15.63
N ASP A 66 7.80 3.72 -15.44
CA ASP A 66 8.76 4.69 -14.86
C ASP A 66 9.31 5.61 -15.98
N SER A 67 8.42 6.26 -16.74
CA SER A 67 8.82 7.35 -17.64
C SER A 67 8.94 8.67 -16.87
N PRO A 68 9.95 9.51 -17.17
CA PRO A 68 10.56 10.45 -16.22
C PRO A 68 9.82 11.80 -16.13
N GLY A 69 8.58 11.79 -15.64
CA GLY A 69 7.79 13.00 -15.39
C GLY A 69 7.54 13.34 -13.91
N GLY A 70 7.84 12.43 -12.98
CA GLY A 70 7.85 12.74 -11.54
C GLY A 70 9.22 13.27 -11.11
N PRO A 71 9.35 14.04 -10.02
CA PRO A 71 10.67 14.39 -9.49
C PRO A 71 11.40 13.09 -9.18
N GLY A 72 12.30 12.72 -10.09
CA GLY A 72 12.98 11.44 -10.09
C GLY A 72 13.60 11.23 -8.74
N ARG A 73 13.37 10.05 -8.14
CA ARG A 73 14.09 9.66 -6.94
C ARG A 73 15.57 9.82 -7.26
N PRO A 74 16.31 10.71 -6.58
CA PRO A 74 17.70 10.95 -6.92
C PRO A 74 18.43 9.61 -6.86
N PRO A 75 19.40 9.37 -7.76
CA PRO A 75 20.20 8.17 -7.70
C PRO A 75 20.76 8.06 -6.28
N ARG A 76 20.58 6.89 -5.68
CA ARG A 76 21.16 6.59 -4.37
C ARG A 76 22.67 6.66 -4.52
N ARG A 77 23.25 7.86 -4.35
CA ARG A 77 24.70 8.04 -4.23
C ARG A 77 25.14 7.09 -3.13
N GLY A 78 26.03 6.17 -3.51
CA GLY A 78 26.51 5.11 -2.65
C GLY A 78 26.91 5.69 -1.29
N LEU A 79 26.35 5.11 -0.25
CA LEU A 79 26.90 5.23 1.09
C LEU A 79 28.22 4.46 1.05
N THR A 80 29.31 5.14 0.71
CA THR A 80 30.65 4.61 0.91
C THR A 80 30.84 4.50 2.43
N VAL A 81 31.09 3.27 2.88
CA VAL A 81 31.43 2.94 4.27
C VAL A 81 32.74 3.57 4.71
#